data_AF-A0A2G5CPY1-F1
#
_entry.id   AF-A0A2G5CPY1-F1
#
_cell.length_a   1.000
_cell.length_b   1.000
_cell.length_c   1.000
_cell.angle_alpha   90.00
_cell.angle_beta   90.00
_cell.angle_gamma   90.00
#
_symmetry.space_group_name_H-M   'P 1'
#
loop_
_entity.id
_entity.type
_entity.pdbx_description
1 polymer ?
#
loop_
_entity_poly.entity_id
_entity_poly.type
_entity_poly.pdbx_seq_one_letter_code
_entity_poly.pdbx_strand_id
1 'polypeptide(L)'
;MATIPIYKLALIIKNSSNDNEFLLVKQTRPPIFQDEEYDSFIDSDLWELPSAQLNPLEQESLSQLLIQGSNSGINKLDLSKFDINSALNQVLLQLGFENTVDGNWEFWKYVEEPEFGPGPPIHTVFLTGKLTLEDDKFQDLCKWKSIENCLDSLLEVKPLSDRVGPLMVVGLLNDPAESGRCKIPPTLLCQEYPPGIRLVPMGSRTAKPFRTTNLIVIEPDNVTDGHGDKDFAAYGDALIVDPGCRSQFHEELVEIVATLPRKLLVFVTHHHHDHVDGLSIIQKCNPDAILLAHENTMKRIGKDDWSSGYTTVSGAEEICIGGQRLNVIFAPGHTDGHMALLHASTHSLIVGDHCVGQGSALLDVNSGGNMKDYFETTYKFLKLSPHALIPMHGRVNMWPKHLLCGYLKNRRSRESSILKAIESGSETLFDIVAKTYCDVNPSLWVPASWNVRLHVEYLAQQQKLPKDFSLENFNCSCVDFADKVGSNISGRRAGFPHAKV
;
A
#
# COMPACT_ATOMS: atom_id res chain seq x y z
N MET A 1 23.31 -1.23 -4.76
CA MET A 1 23.66 -1.68 -3.40
C MET A 1 22.51 -2.55 -2.91
N ALA A 2 22.80 -3.75 -2.41
CA ALA A 2 21.76 -4.53 -1.72
C ALA A 2 21.30 -3.73 -0.50
N THR A 3 19.99 -3.52 -0.36
CA THR A 3 19.41 -2.86 0.80
C THR A 3 19.57 -3.77 2.01
N ILE A 4 20.07 -3.24 3.12
CA ILE A 4 20.24 -4.00 4.36
C ILE A 4 18.83 -4.34 4.89
N PRO A 5 18.52 -5.62 5.15
CA PRO A 5 17.22 -6.01 5.69
C PRO A 5 16.98 -5.39 7.07
N ILE A 6 15.73 -5.04 7.36
CA ILE A 6 15.29 -4.61 8.69
C ILE A 6 14.78 -5.83 9.43
N TYR A 7 15.28 -6.04 10.65
CA TYR A 7 14.76 -7.05 11.55
C TYR A 7 13.96 -6.38 12.67
N LYS A 8 12.84 -7.00 13.04
CA LYS A 8 11.97 -6.59 14.13
C LYS A 8 11.77 -7.74 15.12
N LEU A 9 11.63 -7.40 16.38
CA LEU A 9 11.18 -8.29 17.44
C LEU A 9 9.75 -7.87 17.81
N ALA A 10 8.79 -8.77 17.72
CA ALA A 10 7.41 -8.56 18.17
C ALA A 10 7.09 -9.53 19.31
N LEU A 11 6.40 -9.07 20.35
CA LEU A 11 6.08 -9.89 21.52
C LEU A 11 4.59 -10.22 21.59
N ILE A 12 4.30 -11.50 21.80
CA ILE A 12 2.99 -12.02 22.16
C ILE A 12 3.00 -12.18 23.68
N ILE A 13 2.58 -11.13 24.37
CA ILE A 13 2.54 -11.11 25.84
C ILE A 13 1.18 -11.64 26.26
N LYS A 14 1.14 -12.82 26.88
CA LYS A 14 -0.09 -13.45 27.37
C LYS A 14 -0.43 -12.95 28.78
N ASN A 15 -1.71 -12.82 29.07
CA ASN A 15 -2.19 -12.43 30.40
C ASN A 15 -2.03 -13.60 31.38
N SER A 16 -1.28 -13.40 32.47
CA SER A 16 -1.10 -14.41 33.53
C SER A 16 -2.40 -14.85 34.20
N SER A 17 -3.43 -13.99 34.19
CA SER A 17 -4.75 -14.24 34.80
C SER A 17 -5.79 -14.76 33.80
N ASN A 18 -5.53 -14.67 32.50
CA ASN A 18 -6.43 -15.12 31.44
C ASN A 18 -5.64 -15.58 30.19
N ASP A 19 -5.41 -16.88 30.07
CA ASP A 19 -4.56 -17.43 29.00
C ASP A 19 -5.11 -17.22 27.57
N ASN A 20 -6.36 -16.76 27.42
CA ASN A 20 -6.98 -16.44 26.13
C ASN A 20 -6.69 -15.01 25.65
N GLU A 21 -6.07 -14.18 26.48
CA GLU A 21 -5.76 -12.78 26.17
C GLU A 21 -4.29 -12.54 25.94
N PHE A 22 -4.02 -11.58 25.05
CA PHE A 22 -2.70 -11.05 24.81
C PHE A 22 -2.73 -9.51 24.79
N LEU A 23 -1.57 -8.93 25.04
CA LEU A 23 -1.42 -7.49 25.15
C LEU A 23 -1.25 -6.84 23.77
N LEU A 24 -2.06 -5.83 23.51
CA LEU A 24 -1.86 -4.88 22.41
C LEU A 24 -1.44 -3.53 22.98
N VAL A 25 -0.58 -2.84 22.24
CA VAL A 25 -0.15 -1.47 22.56
C VAL A 25 -0.66 -0.48 21.53
N LYS A 26 -1.04 0.69 22.01
CA LYS A 26 -1.49 1.81 21.20
C LYS A 26 -0.32 2.38 20.39
N GLN A 27 -0.48 2.43 19.08
CA GLN A 27 0.54 2.99 18.18
C GLN A 27 0.45 4.51 18.15
N THR A 28 1.62 5.16 18.15
CA THR A 28 1.74 6.61 18.00
C THR A 28 1.28 7.03 16.62
N ARG A 29 0.34 7.99 16.56
CA ARG A 29 -0.08 8.59 15.29
C ARG A 29 1.09 9.33 14.62
N PRO A 30 1.12 9.41 13.29
CA PRO A 30 2.04 10.30 12.59
C PRO A 30 1.91 11.76 13.04
N PRO A 31 2.98 12.58 12.90
CA PRO A 31 2.94 14.00 13.23
C PRO A 31 1.86 14.75 12.43
N ILE A 32 1.25 15.76 13.08
CA ILE A 32 0.28 16.65 12.43
C ILE A 32 0.93 17.52 11.35
N PHE A 33 0.12 18.02 10.42
CA PHE A 33 0.56 18.83 9.29
C PHE A 33 0.73 20.31 9.60
N GLN A 34 0.23 20.80 10.75
CA GLN A 34 0.14 22.23 11.07
C GLN A 34 -0.73 22.98 10.06
N ASP A 35 -1.83 22.34 9.65
CA ASP A 35 -2.79 22.84 8.68
C ASP A 35 -4.18 22.45 9.19
N GLU A 36 -5.01 23.44 9.57
CA GLU A 36 -6.30 23.21 10.22
C GLU A 36 -7.23 22.32 9.40
N GLU A 37 -7.19 22.43 8.06
CA GLU A 37 -8.01 21.60 7.17
C GLU A 37 -7.58 20.14 7.28
N TYR A 38 -6.28 19.86 7.20
CA TYR A 38 -5.76 18.49 7.18
C TYR A 38 -5.73 17.85 8.56
N ASP A 39 -5.44 18.64 9.61
CA ASP A 39 -5.38 18.18 10.99
C ASP A 39 -6.78 17.85 11.54
N SER A 40 -7.85 18.24 10.84
CA SER A 40 -9.23 17.79 11.13
C SER A 40 -9.48 16.32 10.76
N PHE A 41 -8.68 15.73 9.86
CA PHE A 41 -8.82 14.35 9.42
C PHE A 41 -7.97 13.39 10.27
N ILE A 42 -8.53 12.97 11.41
CA ILE A 42 -7.81 12.15 12.39
C ILE A 42 -8.12 10.66 12.18
N ASP A 43 -7.06 9.85 12.04
CA ASP A 43 -7.16 8.39 12.00
C ASP A 43 -7.54 7.83 13.38
N SER A 44 -8.38 6.79 13.40
CA SER A 44 -8.71 6.05 14.62
C SER A 44 -7.46 5.44 15.25
N ASP A 45 -7.52 5.20 16.57
CA ASP A 45 -6.45 4.53 17.30
C ASP A 45 -6.12 3.17 16.67
N LEU A 46 -4.82 2.89 16.56
CA LEU A 46 -4.30 1.62 16.05
C LEU A 46 -3.65 0.87 17.21
N TRP A 47 -4.06 -0.39 17.39
CA TRP A 47 -3.58 -1.29 18.42
C TRP A 47 -2.82 -2.43 17.77
N GLU A 48 -1.61 -2.72 18.22
CA GLU A 48 -0.74 -3.72 17.60
C GLU A 48 0.08 -4.47 18.65
N LEU A 49 0.60 -5.65 18.29
CA LEU A 49 1.57 -6.35 19.13
C LEU A 49 2.77 -5.43 19.37
N PRO A 50 3.24 -5.30 20.62
CA PRO A 50 4.39 -4.47 20.90
C PRO A 50 5.62 -5.00 20.17
N SER A 51 6.37 -4.09 19.56
CA SER A 51 7.54 -4.46 18.75
C SER A 51 8.64 -3.41 18.80
N ALA A 52 9.86 -3.86 18.55
CA ALA A 52 11.04 -3.02 18.48
C ALA A 52 11.96 -3.47 17.34
N GLN A 53 12.91 -2.62 16.96
CA GLN A 53 13.93 -2.98 16.00
C GLN A 53 14.88 -4.01 16.62
N LEU A 54 15.16 -5.09 15.88
CA LEU A 54 16.09 -6.13 16.28
C LEU A 54 17.43 -5.90 15.56
N ASN A 55 18.44 -5.42 16.30
CA ASN A 55 19.72 -5.09 15.69
C ASN A 55 20.65 -6.32 15.69
N PRO A 56 21.41 -6.54 14.60
CA PRO A 56 22.47 -7.55 14.60
C PRO A 56 23.57 -7.15 15.58
N LEU A 57 24.17 -8.14 16.24
CA LEU A 57 25.33 -7.98 17.11
C LEU A 57 26.61 -7.77 16.29
N GLU A 58 27.55 -6.97 16.81
CA GLU A 58 28.89 -6.85 16.23
C GLU A 58 29.66 -8.18 16.40
N GLN A 59 30.55 -8.48 15.44
CA GLN A 59 31.13 -9.80 15.10
C GLN A 59 31.82 -10.62 16.22
N GLU A 60 31.80 -10.19 17.49
CA GLU A 60 32.41 -10.90 18.63
C GLU A 60 31.47 -11.05 19.85
N SER A 61 30.22 -10.59 19.76
CA SER A 61 29.23 -10.70 20.85
C SER A 61 28.12 -11.69 20.46
N LEU A 62 27.86 -12.67 21.34
CA LEU A 62 26.71 -13.58 21.22
C LEU A 62 25.67 -13.19 22.27
N SER A 63 24.40 -13.27 21.91
CA SER A 63 23.31 -13.04 22.87
C SER A 63 23.40 -14.06 24.02
N GLN A 64 23.40 -13.59 25.27
CA GLN A 64 23.46 -14.46 26.46
C GLN A 64 22.12 -15.12 26.80
N LEU A 65 21.02 -14.69 26.17
CA LEU A 65 19.66 -15.14 26.51
C LEU A 65 19.32 -16.43 25.77
N LEU A 66 19.09 -17.50 26.53
CA LEU A 66 18.65 -18.80 26.00
C LEU A 66 17.13 -18.76 25.77
N ILE A 67 16.72 -18.51 24.53
CA ILE A 67 15.31 -18.65 24.14
C ILE A 67 14.97 -20.14 24.05
N GLN A 68 13.99 -20.59 24.85
CA GLN A 68 13.46 -21.94 24.76
C GLN A 68 12.70 -22.13 23.45
N GLY A 69 12.86 -23.29 22.80
CA GLY A 69 12.24 -23.56 21.49
C GLY A 69 13.01 -23.02 20.27
N SER A 70 14.29 -22.66 20.45
CA SER A 70 15.27 -22.72 19.35
C SER A 70 15.27 -24.16 18.76
N ASN A 71 15.97 -24.56 17.72
CA ASN A 71 15.95 -25.95 17.18
C ASN A 71 14.69 -26.46 16.43
N SER A 72 13.43 -26.01 16.64
CA SER A 72 12.28 -26.57 15.89
C SER A 72 11.76 -25.75 14.69
N GLY A 73 12.29 -24.54 14.44
CA GLY A 73 12.00 -23.74 13.23
C GLY A 73 13.20 -22.95 12.67
N ILE A 74 14.40 -23.19 13.20
CA ILE A 74 15.59 -22.32 13.09
C ILE A 74 16.35 -22.40 11.76
N ASN A 75 15.91 -23.15 10.76
CA ASN A 75 16.73 -23.32 9.54
C ASN A 75 16.94 -22.04 8.70
N LYS A 76 16.26 -20.92 9.00
CA LYS A 76 16.40 -19.65 8.26
C LYS A 76 17.08 -18.48 9.00
N LEU A 77 17.09 -18.45 10.33
CA LEU A 77 17.67 -17.32 11.09
C LEU A 77 18.35 -17.78 12.38
N ASP A 78 19.63 -17.39 12.53
CA ASP A 78 20.41 -17.61 13.74
C ASP A 78 20.24 -16.43 14.71
N LEU A 79 19.36 -16.61 15.71
CA LEU A 79 19.02 -15.57 16.70
C LEU A 79 20.21 -15.17 17.57
N SER A 80 21.25 -16.00 17.69
CA SER A 80 22.43 -15.70 18.52
C SER A 80 23.23 -14.49 18.02
N LYS A 81 22.99 -14.09 16.76
CA LYS A 81 23.59 -12.95 16.07
C LYS A 81 22.85 -11.63 16.28
N PHE A 82 21.82 -11.58 17.14
CA PHE A 82 20.99 -10.40 17.35
C PHE A 82 20.94 -9.96 18.81
N ASP A 83 20.85 -8.65 19.04
CA ASP A 83 20.71 -8.07 20.37
C ASP A 83 19.26 -8.13 20.84
N ILE A 84 18.84 -9.34 21.21
CA ILE A 84 17.49 -9.62 21.70
C ILE A 84 17.19 -8.85 22.99
N ASN A 85 18.19 -8.69 23.87
CA ASN A 85 18.02 -8.00 25.15
C ASN A 85 17.66 -6.54 24.96
N SER A 86 18.37 -5.84 24.06
CA SER A 86 18.07 -4.45 23.75
C SER A 86 16.67 -4.30 23.13
N ALA A 87 16.30 -5.18 22.21
CA ALA A 87 14.97 -5.16 21.60
C ALA A 87 13.85 -5.45 22.61
N LEU A 88 14.03 -6.44 23.50
CA LEU A 88 13.09 -6.72 24.60
C LEU A 88 12.94 -5.52 25.53
N ASN A 89 14.05 -4.89 25.93
CA ASN A 89 14.03 -3.71 26.79
C ASN A 89 13.28 -2.54 26.14
N GLN A 90 13.48 -2.32 24.83
CA GLN A 90 12.73 -1.30 24.10
C GLN A 90 11.23 -1.57 24.09
N VAL A 91 10.81 -2.84 23.93
CA VAL A 91 9.40 -3.21 24.04
C VAL A 91 8.88 -2.99 25.47
N LEU A 92 9.60 -3.44 26.50
CA LEU A 92 9.19 -3.26 27.89
C LEU A 92 9.10 -1.77 28.29
N LEU A 93 9.95 -0.91 27.74
CA LEU A 93 9.87 0.54 27.91
C LEU A 93 8.60 1.13 27.29
N GLN A 94 8.13 0.62 26.14
CA GLN A 94 6.84 1.03 25.56
C GLN A 94 5.68 0.68 26.49
N LEU A 95 5.85 -0.36 27.30
CA LEU A 95 4.90 -0.80 28.33
C LEU A 95 5.12 -0.11 29.68
N GLY A 96 6.02 0.87 29.78
CA GLY A 96 6.26 1.62 31.02
C GLY A 96 7.08 0.90 32.10
N PHE A 97 7.81 -0.18 31.76
CA PHE A 97 8.74 -0.82 32.68
C PHE A 97 10.13 -0.16 32.62
N GLU A 98 10.71 0.15 33.78
CA GLU A 98 12.04 0.77 33.89
C GLU A 98 13.21 -0.23 33.88
N ASN A 99 12.95 -1.53 34.11
CA ASN A 99 13.97 -2.58 34.22
C ASN A 99 13.63 -3.81 33.36
N THR A 100 14.64 -4.62 33.04
CA THR A 100 14.50 -5.96 32.47
C THR A 100 13.58 -6.80 33.35
N VAL A 101 12.39 -7.11 32.86
CA VAL A 101 11.57 -8.15 33.48
C VAL A 101 12.15 -9.48 33.03
N ASP A 102 12.52 -10.33 33.99
CA ASP A 102 12.87 -11.74 33.77
C ASP A 102 11.62 -12.49 33.28
N GLY A 103 11.29 -12.30 32.00
CA GLY A 103 10.27 -13.08 31.31
C GLY A 103 10.89 -14.37 30.78
N ASN A 104 10.22 -15.50 31.02
CA ASN A 104 10.47 -16.71 30.25
C ASN A 104 9.94 -16.49 28.82
N TRP A 105 10.82 -16.04 27.92
CA TRP A 105 10.49 -15.82 26.51
C TRP A 105 10.77 -17.07 25.68
N GLU A 106 9.80 -17.45 24.86
CA GLU A 106 9.87 -18.60 23.97
C GLU A 106 9.78 -18.14 22.51
N PHE A 107 10.50 -18.82 21.62
CA PHE A 107 10.38 -18.56 20.19
C PHE A 107 9.00 -18.98 19.69
N TRP A 108 8.30 -18.07 19.02
CA TRP A 108 7.00 -18.35 18.44
C TRP A 108 7.10 -18.62 16.94
N LYS A 109 7.58 -17.63 16.17
CA LYS A 109 7.60 -17.70 14.71
C LYS A 109 8.59 -16.70 14.12
N TYR A 110 9.05 -17.00 12.91
CA TYR A 110 9.77 -16.05 12.06
C TYR A 110 8.99 -15.81 10.77
N VAL A 111 8.82 -14.53 10.40
CA VAL A 111 8.13 -14.13 9.17
C VAL A 111 9.01 -13.20 8.36
N GLU A 112 9.17 -13.52 7.09
CA GLU A 112 9.77 -12.66 6.07
C GLU A 112 8.64 -11.97 5.31
N GLU A 113 8.61 -10.64 5.31
CA GLU A 113 7.64 -9.88 4.53
C GLU A 113 7.96 -9.96 3.03
N PRO A 114 6.92 -9.99 2.16
CA PRO A 114 7.11 -9.87 0.72
C PRO A 114 7.80 -8.56 0.29
N GLU A 115 8.45 -8.59 -0.88
CA GLU A 115 9.14 -7.42 -1.45
C GLU A 115 8.16 -6.41 -2.09
N PHE A 116 7.48 -5.63 -1.26
CA PHE A 116 6.59 -4.56 -1.71
C PHE A 116 7.32 -3.36 -2.34
N GLY A 117 8.61 -3.17 -2.00
CA GLY A 117 9.47 -2.08 -2.48
C GLY A 117 8.99 -0.65 -2.13
N PRO A 118 9.84 0.38 -2.34
CA PRO A 118 11.28 0.29 -2.55
C PRO A 118 12.09 0.19 -1.24
N GLY A 119 11.41 0.09 -0.09
CA GLY A 119 12.06 -0.11 1.21
C GLY A 119 12.75 -1.47 1.34
N PRO A 120 13.66 -1.63 2.32
CA PRO A 120 14.33 -2.91 2.57
C PRO A 120 13.33 -4.03 2.90
N PRO A 121 13.73 -5.30 2.72
CA PRO A 121 13.00 -6.44 3.27
C PRO A 121 12.82 -6.29 4.78
N ILE A 122 11.66 -6.69 5.28
CA ILE A 122 11.35 -6.65 6.71
C ILE A 122 11.19 -8.09 7.18
N HIS A 123 11.90 -8.42 8.25
CA HIS A 123 11.86 -9.72 8.88
C HIS A 123 11.39 -9.54 10.32
N THR A 124 10.41 -10.32 10.75
CA THR A 124 9.86 -10.21 12.10
C THR A 124 10.04 -11.53 12.84
N VAL A 125 10.72 -11.46 13.98
CA VAL A 125 10.82 -12.53 14.96
C VAL A 125 9.73 -12.31 16.00
N PHE A 126 8.87 -13.30 16.18
CA PHE A 126 7.85 -13.31 17.21
C PHE A 126 8.34 -14.14 18.38
N LEU A 127 8.30 -13.57 19.58
CA LEU A 127 8.48 -14.29 20.84
C LEU A 127 7.17 -14.27 21.63
N THR A 128 6.91 -15.32 22.40
CA THR A 128 5.77 -15.40 23.32
C THR A 128 6.27 -15.47 24.75
N GLY A 129 5.52 -14.89 25.68
CA GLY A 129 5.84 -14.92 27.10
C GLY A 129 4.65 -14.53 27.95
N LYS A 130 4.73 -14.74 29.26
CA LYS A 130 3.72 -14.28 30.23
C LYS A 130 4.29 -13.10 31.02
N LEU A 131 3.48 -12.07 31.20
CA LEU A 131 3.79 -10.96 32.10
C LEU A 131 2.58 -10.68 32.98
N THR A 132 2.85 -10.40 34.25
CA THR A 132 1.84 -9.92 35.19
C THR A 132 1.91 -8.39 35.21
N LEU A 133 0.92 -7.74 34.62
CA LEU A 133 0.74 -6.29 34.65
C LEU A 133 -0.30 -5.96 35.73
N GLU A 134 -0.04 -4.93 36.55
CA GLU A 134 -1.06 -4.36 37.43
C GLU A 134 -2.00 -3.49 36.58
N ASP A 135 -3.30 -3.80 36.58
CA ASP A 135 -4.30 -3.20 35.67
C ASP A 135 -4.41 -1.67 35.76
N ASP A 136 -4.07 -1.07 36.89
CA ASP A 136 -4.25 0.36 37.15
C ASP A 136 -3.20 1.26 36.47
N LYS A 137 -2.06 0.72 35.99
CA LYS A 137 -0.96 1.53 35.44
C LYS A 137 -1.08 1.84 33.94
N PHE A 138 -1.99 1.18 33.19
CA PHE A 138 -1.88 1.10 31.72
C PHE A 138 -3.15 1.38 30.92
N GLN A 139 -4.23 1.85 31.54
CA GLN A 139 -5.59 1.90 30.95
C GLN A 139 -5.70 2.61 29.58
N ASP A 140 -4.77 3.51 29.23
CA ASP A 140 -4.79 4.25 27.96
C ASP A 140 -3.73 3.82 26.92
N LEU A 141 -2.72 3.05 27.32
CA LEU A 141 -1.57 2.68 26.47
C LEU A 141 -1.62 1.23 26.00
N CYS A 142 -2.21 0.35 26.80
CA CYS A 142 -2.28 -1.07 26.52
C CYS A 142 -3.70 -1.61 26.68
N LYS A 143 -4.03 -2.67 25.94
CA LYS A 143 -5.30 -3.38 26.05
C LYS A 143 -5.06 -4.88 26.00
N TRP A 144 -5.67 -5.61 26.93
CA TRP A 144 -5.83 -7.05 26.81
C TRP A 144 -6.93 -7.36 25.81
N LYS A 145 -6.64 -8.24 24.85
CA LYS A 145 -7.59 -8.67 23.83
C LYS A 145 -7.45 -10.16 23.58
N SER A 146 -8.57 -10.81 23.30
CA SER A 146 -8.58 -12.17 22.75
C SER A 146 -8.40 -12.14 21.22
N ILE A 147 -8.07 -13.29 20.64
CA ILE A 147 -8.00 -13.46 19.18
C ILE A 147 -9.37 -13.19 18.53
N GLU A 148 -10.44 -13.68 19.14
CA GLU A 148 -11.83 -13.48 18.68
C GLU A 148 -12.19 -12.00 18.61
N ASN A 149 -11.93 -11.23 19.68
CA ASN A 149 -12.22 -9.79 19.68
C ASN A 149 -11.41 -9.02 18.65
N CYS A 150 -10.18 -9.45 18.37
CA CYS A 150 -9.35 -8.87 17.32
C CYS A 150 -9.89 -9.20 15.92
N LEU A 151 -10.35 -10.44 15.69
CA LEU A 151 -10.99 -10.86 14.45
C LEU A 151 -12.28 -10.09 14.19
N ASP A 152 -13.14 -9.94 15.20
CA ASP A 152 -14.38 -9.14 15.10
C ASP A 152 -14.06 -7.70 14.69
N SER A 153 -13.02 -7.11 15.29
CA SER A 153 -12.60 -5.73 15.00
C SER A 153 -12.02 -5.57 13.59
N LEU A 154 -11.54 -6.66 12.97
CA LEU A 154 -10.97 -6.67 11.63
C LEU A 154 -11.98 -7.03 10.54
N LEU A 155 -12.94 -7.90 10.86
CA LEU A 155 -13.92 -8.45 9.91
C LEU A 155 -15.27 -7.75 9.95
N GLU A 156 -15.63 -7.10 11.06
CA GLU A 156 -16.89 -6.36 11.21
C GLU A 156 -16.62 -4.91 11.61
N VAL A 157 -15.90 -4.21 10.74
CA VAL A 157 -15.45 -2.84 11.02
C VAL A 157 -16.63 -1.89 11.17
N LYS A 158 -16.65 -1.16 12.29
CA LYS A 158 -17.59 -0.07 12.53
C LYS A 158 -16.90 1.27 12.26
N PRO A 159 -17.59 2.26 11.67
CA PRO A 159 -17.01 3.59 11.51
C PRO A 159 -16.50 4.14 12.84
N LEU A 160 -15.30 4.72 12.82
CA LEU A 160 -14.63 5.33 13.98
C LEU A 160 -14.25 4.37 15.13
N SER A 161 -14.28 3.05 14.92
CA SER A 161 -13.77 2.10 15.92
C SER A 161 -12.24 2.08 16.00
N ASP A 162 -11.74 1.50 17.09
CA ASP A 162 -10.35 1.09 17.21
C ASP A 162 -9.96 0.14 16.07
N ARG A 163 -8.70 0.22 15.64
CA ARG A 163 -8.13 -0.59 14.57
C ARG A 163 -7.08 -1.55 15.12
N VAL A 164 -6.91 -2.70 14.49
CA VAL A 164 -5.89 -3.70 14.88
C VAL A 164 -4.87 -3.83 13.76
N GLY A 165 -3.58 -3.72 14.09
CA GLY A 165 -2.50 -3.74 13.11
C GLY A 165 -2.11 -5.11 12.54
N PRO A 166 -1.34 -5.14 11.45
CA PRO A 166 -0.92 -6.36 10.76
C PRO A 166 -0.09 -7.36 11.57
N LEU A 167 0.70 -6.94 12.56
CA LEU A 167 1.52 -7.89 13.33
C LEU A 167 0.67 -8.92 14.08
N MET A 168 -0.54 -8.54 14.49
CA MET A 168 -1.50 -9.46 15.12
C MET A 168 -1.90 -10.56 14.14
N VAL A 169 -2.27 -10.19 12.91
CA VAL A 169 -2.69 -11.14 11.87
C VAL A 169 -1.53 -12.04 11.45
N VAL A 170 -0.38 -11.44 11.16
CA VAL A 170 0.82 -12.14 10.69
C VAL A 170 1.40 -13.09 11.75
N GLY A 171 1.37 -12.66 13.01
CA GLY A 171 1.92 -13.39 14.15
C GLY A 171 1.01 -14.49 14.68
N LEU A 172 -0.29 -14.23 14.81
CA LEU A 172 -1.23 -15.11 15.52
C LEU A 172 -2.25 -15.83 14.63
N LEU A 173 -2.63 -15.26 13.48
CA LEU A 173 -3.71 -15.82 12.65
C LEU A 173 -3.21 -16.60 11.44
N ASN A 174 -2.10 -16.15 10.84
CA ASN A 174 -1.57 -16.75 9.63
C ASN A 174 -0.67 -17.94 9.97
N ASP A 175 -1.19 -19.01 10.60
CA ASP A 175 -0.43 -20.24 10.81
C ASP A 175 -0.43 -21.10 9.52
N PRO A 176 0.75 -21.39 8.93
CA PRO A 176 0.84 -22.32 7.79
C PRO A 176 0.39 -23.75 8.13
N ALA A 177 0.30 -24.14 9.41
CA ALA A 177 -0.14 -25.48 9.82
C ALA A 177 -1.67 -25.64 9.91
N GLU A 178 -2.44 -24.56 10.08
CA GLU A 178 -3.87 -24.65 10.41
C GLU A 178 -4.84 -24.10 9.36
N SER A 179 -4.38 -23.40 8.33
CA SER A 179 -5.29 -22.77 7.36
C SER A 179 -5.52 -23.63 6.11
N GLY A 180 -6.73 -24.19 5.97
CA GLY A 180 -7.25 -24.75 4.70
C GLY A 180 -7.53 -23.70 3.62
N ARG A 181 -6.90 -22.52 3.71
CA ARG A 181 -7.10 -21.34 2.84
C ARG A 181 -6.43 -21.52 1.48
N CYS A 182 -6.81 -20.70 0.49
CA CYS A 182 -6.14 -20.55 -0.81
C CYS A 182 -4.66 -20.86 -0.71
N LYS A 183 -4.24 -21.92 -1.38
CA LYS A 183 -2.85 -22.34 -1.34
C LYS A 183 -2.09 -21.53 -2.36
N ILE A 184 -1.91 -20.23 -2.11
CA ILE A 184 -0.87 -19.47 -2.81
C ILE A 184 0.39 -20.35 -2.71
N PRO A 185 1.05 -20.65 -3.84
CA PRO A 185 2.18 -21.56 -3.85
C PRO A 185 3.16 -21.21 -2.72
N PRO A 186 3.64 -22.19 -1.93
CA PRO A 186 4.49 -21.92 -0.77
C PRO A 186 5.85 -21.29 -1.14
N THR A 187 6.18 -21.26 -2.42
CA THR A 187 7.32 -20.58 -3.04
C THR A 187 7.13 -19.06 -3.14
N LEU A 188 5.89 -18.58 -3.10
CA LEU A 188 5.55 -17.15 -3.22
C LEU A 188 5.33 -16.52 -1.86
N LEU A 189 6.07 -15.45 -1.59
CA LEU A 189 5.84 -14.63 -0.41
C LEU A 189 4.60 -13.75 -0.66
N CYS A 190 3.61 -13.87 0.22
CA CYS A 190 2.42 -13.02 0.23
C CYS A 190 2.15 -12.48 1.63
N GLN A 191 1.36 -11.41 1.72
CA GLN A 191 0.88 -10.87 2.98
C GLN A 191 -0.66 -10.90 2.97
N GLU A 192 -1.26 -11.53 3.98
CA GLU A 192 -2.69 -11.41 4.24
C GLU A 192 -2.91 -10.32 5.29
N TYR A 193 -3.41 -9.16 4.85
CA TYR A 193 -3.87 -8.11 5.75
C TYR A 193 -4.76 -7.09 5.02
N PRO A 194 -5.97 -6.80 5.51
CA PRO A 194 -6.67 -7.48 6.60
C PRO A 194 -7.01 -8.95 6.25
N PRO A 195 -7.51 -9.76 7.21
CA PRO A 195 -7.92 -11.14 6.94
C PRO A 195 -8.89 -11.23 5.75
N GLY A 196 -8.67 -12.20 4.87
CA GLY A 196 -9.40 -12.39 3.62
C GLY A 196 -8.83 -11.66 2.40
N ILE A 197 -7.89 -10.71 2.59
CA ILE A 197 -7.25 -9.96 1.50
C ILE A 197 -5.77 -10.30 1.43
N ARG A 198 -5.36 -11.04 0.40
CA ARG A 198 -3.96 -11.44 0.18
C ARG A 198 -3.31 -10.57 -0.88
N LEU A 199 -2.11 -10.09 -0.59
CA LEU A 199 -1.30 -9.28 -1.49
C LEU A 199 -0.06 -10.07 -1.89
N VAL A 200 0.16 -10.19 -3.20
CA VAL A 200 1.33 -10.81 -3.80
C VAL A 200 2.05 -9.75 -4.64
N PRO A 201 3.22 -9.24 -4.24
CA PRO A 201 3.96 -8.28 -5.04
C PRO A 201 4.58 -8.95 -6.26
N MET A 202 3.90 -8.88 -7.40
CA MET A 202 4.33 -9.47 -8.67
C MET A 202 5.28 -8.53 -9.40
N GLY A 203 6.43 -9.02 -9.87
CA GLY A 203 7.36 -8.15 -10.59
C GLY A 203 6.78 -7.65 -11.91
N SER A 204 6.72 -6.33 -12.08
CA SER A 204 5.92 -5.68 -13.11
C SER A 204 6.68 -4.58 -13.86
N ARG A 205 6.06 -3.99 -14.89
CA ARG A 205 6.62 -2.88 -15.67
C ARG A 205 6.37 -1.50 -15.02
N THR A 206 6.33 -1.44 -13.70
CA THR A 206 6.14 -0.20 -12.94
C THR A 206 7.32 0.79 -13.07
N ALA A 207 7.02 2.07 -12.84
CA ALA A 207 8.00 3.12 -12.67
C ALA A 207 8.84 2.93 -11.39
N LYS A 208 10.10 3.40 -11.43
CA LYS A 208 10.96 3.49 -10.25
C LYS A 208 10.33 4.45 -9.23
N PRO A 209 10.49 4.20 -7.92
CA PRO A 209 11.43 3.25 -7.33
C PRO A 209 10.88 1.81 -7.16
N PHE A 210 9.61 1.59 -7.49
CA PHE A 210 8.99 0.28 -7.38
C PHE A 210 9.50 -0.71 -8.43
N ARG A 211 9.31 -1.99 -8.16
CA ARG A 211 9.63 -3.12 -9.06
C ARG A 211 8.49 -4.12 -9.21
N THR A 212 7.45 -3.94 -8.41
CA THR A 212 6.35 -4.86 -8.25
C THR A 212 5.03 -4.11 -8.28
N THR A 213 3.98 -4.79 -8.74
CA THR A 213 2.57 -4.44 -8.57
C THR A 213 1.94 -5.46 -7.64
N ASN A 214 1.15 -5.01 -6.67
CA ASN A 214 0.45 -5.88 -5.73
C ASN A 214 -0.74 -6.52 -6.44
N LEU A 215 -0.58 -7.78 -6.86
CA LEU A 215 -1.70 -8.64 -7.20
C LEU A 215 -2.51 -8.89 -5.92
N ILE A 216 -3.79 -8.55 -5.93
CA ILE A 216 -4.67 -8.83 -4.79
C ILE A 216 -5.52 -10.05 -5.10
N VAL A 217 -5.58 -10.97 -4.14
CA VAL A 217 -6.39 -12.18 -4.20
C VAL A 217 -7.37 -12.19 -3.02
N ILE A 218 -8.66 -12.27 -3.33
CA ILE A 218 -9.73 -12.47 -2.35
C ILE A 218 -10.43 -13.77 -2.68
N GLU A 219 -10.35 -14.74 -1.77
CA GLU A 219 -11.00 -16.04 -1.88
C GLU A 219 -11.55 -16.39 -0.49
N PRO A 220 -12.87 -16.23 -0.27
CA PRO A 220 -13.53 -16.59 0.99
C PRO A 220 -13.54 -18.11 1.21
N ASP A 221 -13.33 -18.53 2.45
CA ASP A 221 -13.27 -19.96 2.82
C ASP A 221 -14.63 -20.68 2.70
N ASN A 222 -15.74 -19.95 2.89
CA ASN A 222 -17.09 -20.47 2.77
C ASN A 222 -17.87 -19.65 1.73
N VAL A 223 -18.03 -20.21 0.54
CA VAL A 223 -18.94 -19.65 -0.47
C VAL A 223 -20.36 -19.88 0.02
N THR A 224 -21.04 -18.80 0.40
CA THR A 224 -22.48 -18.87 0.67
C THR A 224 -23.22 -18.51 -0.61
N ASP A 225 -24.31 -19.24 -0.90
CA ASP A 225 -25.25 -18.91 -1.99
C ASP A 225 -26.08 -17.65 -1.67
N GLY A 226 -25.48 -16.70 -0.95
CA GLY A 226 -26.06 -15.47 -0.43
C GLY A 226 -26.41 -14.45 -1.52
N HIS A 227 -27.02 -14.91 -2.61
CA HIS A 227 -27.89 -14.14 -3.49
C HIS A 227 -29.21 -13.85 -2.75
N GLY A 228 -29.12 -13.23 -1.56
CA GLY A 228 -30.27 -12.46 -1.08
C GLY A 228 -30.70 -11.47 -2.17
N ASP A 229 -31.92 -10.93 -2.05
CA ASP A 229 -32.64 -10.05 -2.98
C ASP A 229 -31.93 -8.69 -3.30
N LYS A 230 -30.60 -8.70 -3.51
CA LYS A 230 -29.72 -7.58 -3.75
C LYS A 230 -29.12 -7.68 -5.16
N ASP A 231 -29.26 -6.60 -5.92
CA ASP A 231 -28.70 -6.47 -7.26
C ASP A 231 -27.19 -6.17 -7.18
N PHE A 232 -26.36 -7.22 -7.27
CA PHE A 232 -24.92 -7.08 -7.51
C PHE A 232 -24.63 -6.97 -9.00
N ALA A 233 -23.68 -6.12 -9.40
CA ALA A 233 -23.28 -5.98 -10.80
C ALA A 233 -22.54 -7.22 -11.33
N ALA A 234 -21.84 -7.93 -10.45
CA ALA A 234 -21.20 -9.20 -10.75
C ALA A 234 -21.07 -10.06 -9.49
N TYR A 235 -20.97 -11.37 -9.69
CA TYR A 235 -20.78 -12.33 -8.63
C TYR A 235 -19.76 -13.40 -9.02
N GLY A 236 -18.85 -13.73 -8.11
CA GLY A 236 -17.84 -14.77 -8.27
C GLY A 236 -17.54 -15.47 -6.95
N ASP A 237 -16.75 -16.53 -7.02
CA ASP A 237 -16.30 -17.27 -5.83
C ASP A 237 -14.89 -16.79 -5.40
N ALA A 238 -14.14 -16.17 -6.31
CA ALA A 238 -12.88 -15.49 -6.02
C ALA A 238 -12.70 -14.23 -6.87
N LEU A 239 -11.80 -13.35 -6.44
CA LEU A 239 -11.40 -12.13 -7.12
C LEU A 239 -9.88 -12.02 -7.23
N ILE A 240 -9.40 -11.69 -8.43
CA ILE A 240 -8.07 -11.15 -8.66
C ILE A 240 -8.18 -9.65 -8.99
N VAL A 241 -7.30 -8.83 -8.42
CA VAL A 241 -7.15 -7.41 -8.79
C VAL A 241 -5.77 -7.14 -9.36
N ASP A 242 -5.72 -6.42 -10.49
CA ASP A 242 -4.51 -5.92 -11.16
C ASP A 242 -3.41 -6.99 -11.39
N PRO A 243 -3.65 -7.94 -12.30
CA PRO A 243 -2.73 -9.03 -12.57
C PRO A 243 -1.50 -8.67 -13.39
N GLY A 244 -1.11 -7.40 -13.41
CA GLY A 244 0.02 -6.94 -14.21
C GLY A 244 1.34 -7.48 -13.70
N CYS A 245 2.00 -8.29 -14.53
CA CYS A 245 3.30 -8.86 -14.24
C CYS A 245 4.11 -9.02 -15.53
N ARG A 246 5.44 -9.05 -15.43
CA ARG A 246 6.30 -9.34 -16.58
C ARG A 246 6.23 -10.81 -16.96
N SER A 247 6.60 -11.12 -18.20
CA SER A 247 6.66 -12.49 -18.73
C SER A 247 7.40 -13.49 -17.84
N GLN A 248 8.47 -13.06 -17.17
CA GLN A 248 9.25 -13.89 -16.25
C GLN A 248 8.48 -14.35 -15.00
N PHE A 249 7.34 -13.72 -14.68
CA PHE A 249 6.47 -14.07 -13.55
C PHE A 249 5.13 -14.70 -13.99
N HIS A 250 4.98 -15.02 -15.28
CA HIS A 250 3.74 -15.64 -15.77
C HIS A 250 3.50 -17.02 -15.16
N GLU A 251 4.55 -17.81 -14.92
CA GLU A 251 4.42 -19.13 -14.28
C GLU A 251 3.85 -19.00 -12.86
N GLU A 252 4.33 -18.03 -12.08
CA GLU A 252 3.80 -17.73 -10.74
C GLU A 252 2.32 -17.33 -10.80
N LEU A 253 1.94 -16.48 -11.77
CA LEU A 253 0.54 -16.11 -11.98
C LEU A 253 -0.34 -17.32 -12.36
N VAL A 254 0.17 -18.22 -13.21
CA VAL A 254 -0.52 -19.48 -13.57
C VAL A 254 -0.75 -20.34 -12.34
N GLU A 255 0.27 -20.49 -11.48
CA GLU A 255 0.17 -21.27 -10.25
C GLU A 255 -0.87 -20.68 -9.28
N ILE A 256 -0.91 -19.34 -9.14
CA ILE A 256 -1.94 -18.67 -8.33
C ILE A 256 -3.33 -18.94 -8.91
N VAL A 257 -3.55 -18.69 -10.21
CA VAL A 257 -4.86 -18.87 -10.86
C VAL A 257 -5.33 -20.32 -10.79
N ALA A 258 -4.41 -21.29 -10.89
CA ALA A 258 -4.73 -22.71 -10.78
C ALA A 258 -5.26 -23.12 -9.39
N THR A 259 -5.00 -22.32 -8.35
CA THR A 259 -5.49 -22.57 -6.99
C THR A 259 -6.89 -22.00 -6.74
N LEU A 260 -7.36 -21.10 -7.62
CA LEU A 260 -8.63 -20.40 -7.47
C LEU A 260 -9.80 -21.16 -8.11
N PRO A 261 -11.04 -20.94 -7.63
CA PRO A 261 -12.23 -21.51 -8.25
C PRO A 261 -12.44 -20.99 -9.68
N ARG A 262 -13.13 -21.80 -10.50
CA ARG A 262 -13.42 -21.44 -11.91
C ARG A 262 -14.21 -20.14 -12.05
N LYS A 263 -15.16 -19.89 -11.15
CA LYS A 263 -16.00 -18.69 -11.16
C LYS A 263 -15.22 -17.49 -10.61
N LEU A 264 -14.25 -17.05 -11.38
CA LEU A 264 -13.29 -16.01 -11.04
C LEU A 264 -13.73 -14.67 -11.64
N LEU A 265 -13.80 -13.64 -10.80
CA LEU A 265 -13.79 -12.26 -11.28
C LEU A 265 -12.36 -11.75 -11.35
N VAL A 266 -12.07 -10.98 -12.39
CA VAL A 266 -10.84 -10.21 -12.51
C VAL A 266 -11.24 -8.75 -12.53
N PHE A 267 -10.67 -7.93 -11.65
CA PHE A 267 -10.88 -6.49 -11.64
C PHE A 267 -9.58 -5.79 -12.00
N VAL A 268 -9.67 -4.77 -12.86
CA VAL A 268 -8.53 -3.89 -13.12
C VAL A 268 -8.86 -2.46 -12.74
N THR A 269 -7.98 -1.85 -11.94
CA THR A 269 -8.14 -0.48 -11.46
C THR A 269 -8.04 0.51 -12.62
N HIS A 270 -7.11 0.28 -13.56
CA HIS A 270 -6.92 1.07 -14.77
C HIS A 270 -6.08 0.29 -15.82
N HIS A 271 -5.85 0.91 -16.98
CA HIS A 271 -5.30 0.23 -18.17
C HIS A 271 -3.77 0.23 -18.28
N HIS A 272 -3.03 0.77 -17.32
CA HIS A 272 -1.57 0.79 -17.43
C HIS A 272 -1.00 -0.64 -17.41
N HIS A 273 0.09 -0.82 -18.15
CA HIS A 273 0.67 -2.13 -18.45
C HIS A 273 0.93 -2.98 -17.20
N ASP A 274 1.51 -2.36 -16.17
CA ASP A 274 1.81 -3.00 -14.91
C ASP A 274 0.59 -3.40 -14.06
N HIS A 275 -0.64 -3.16 -14.55
CA HIS A 275 -1.90 -3.67 -13.99
C HIS A 275 -2.59 -4.69 -14.90
N VAL A 276 -2.36 -4.64 -16.22
CA VAL A 276 -3.11 -5.44 -17.21
C VAL A 276 -2.29 -6.53 -17.91
N ASP A 277 -0.96 -6.50 -17.82
CA ASP A 277 -0.09 -7.38 -18.63
C ASP A 277 -0.30 -8.88 -18.40
N GLY A 278 -0.83 -9.30 -17.24
CA GLY A 278 -1.14 -10.70 -16.95
C GLY A 278 -2.57 -11.13 -17.33
N LEU A 279 -3.40 -10.26 -17.90
CA LEU A 279 -4.78 -10.59 -18.29
C LEU A 279 -4.86 -11.77 -19.26
N SER A 280 -4.01 -11.77 -20.29
CA SER A 280 -3.98 -12.84 -21.29
C SER A 280 -3.63 -14.22 -20.69
N ILE A 281 -2.82 -14.21 -19.63
CA ILE A 281 -2.43 -15.42 -18.90
C ILE A 281 -3.60 -15.95 -18.08
N ILE A 282 -4.31 -15.08 -17.36
CA ILE A 282 -5.54 -15.47 -16.65
C ILE A 282 -6.57 -16.02 -17.62
N GLN A 283 -6.83 -15.32 -18.74
CA GLN A 283 -7.82 -15.75 -19.74
C GLN A 283 -7.49 -17.14 -20.30
N LYS A 284 -6.21 -17.43 -20.54
CA LYS A 284 -5.76 -18.73 -21.02
C LYS A 284 -5.93 -19.83 -19.97
N CYS A 285 -5.68 -19.54 -18.71
CA CYS A 285 -5.79 -20.50 -17.60
C CYS A 285 -7.22 -20.73 -17.14
N ASN A 286 -8.04 -19.67 -17.18
CA ASN A 286 -9.44 -19.68 -16.80
C ASN A 286 -10.28 -18.92 -17.84
N PRO A 287 -10.69 -19.58 -18.93
CA PRO A 287 -11.47 -18.96 -20.01
C PRO A 287 -12.85 -18.45 -19.58
N ASP A 288 -13.38 -18.95 -18.46
CA ASP A 288 -14.68 -18.58 -17.89
C ASP A 288 -14.60 -17.37 -16.96
N ALA A 289 -13.39 -16.88 -16.67
CA ALA A 289 -13.20 -15.68 -15.86
C ALA A 289 -13.86 -14.46 -16.52
N ILE A 290 -14.38 -13.55 -15.70
CA ILE A 290 -15.05 -12.32 -16.17
C ILE A 290 -14.23 -11.11 -15.73
N LEU A 291 -13.85 -10.27 -16.70
CA LEU A 291 -13.14 -9.02 -16.42
C LEU A 291 -14.11 -7.90 -16.07
N LEU A 292 -13.80 -7.13 -15.04
CA LEU A 292 -14.50 -5.94 -14.60
C LEU A 292 -13.55 -4.74 -14.70
N ALA A 293 -13.99 -3.71 -15.42
CA ALA A 293 -13.26 -2.44 -15.47
C ALA A 293 -14.19 -1.29 -15.88
N HIS A 294 -13.71 -0.07 -15.69
CA HIS A 294 -14.36 1.11 -16.25
C HIS A 294 -14.34 1.09 -17.80
N GLU A 295 -15.31 1.74 -18.44
CA GLU A 295 -15.45 1.75 -19.90
C GLU A 295 -14.20 2.33 -20.60
N ASN A 296 -13.65 3.43 -20.07
CA ASN A 296 -12.45 4.06 -20.60
C ASN A 296 -11.20 3.18 -20.42
N THR A 297 -11.16 2.38 -19.36
CA THR A 297 -10.10 1.39 -19.13
C THR A 297 -10.23 0.26 -20.15
N MET A 298 -11.43 -0.30 -20.33
CA MET A 298 -11.69 -1.35 -21.32
C MET A 298 -11.34 -0.92 -22.75
N LYS A 299 -11.62 0.33 -23.15
CA LYS A 299 -11.26 0.86 -24.48
C LYS A 299 -9.76 0.84 -24.78
N ARG A 300 -8.92 0.79 -23.74
CA ARG A 300 -7.45 0.81 -23.83
C ARG A 300 -6.81 -0.56 -23.57
N ILE A 301 -7.60 -1.57 -23.23
CA ILE A 301 -7.14 -2.96 -23.12
C ILE A 301 -7.23 -3.59 -24.52
N GLY A 302 -6.13 -4.19 -24.98
CA GLY A 302 -6.07 -4.83 -26.28
C GLY A 302 -6.89 -6.11 -26.32
N LYS A 303 -7.42 -6.47 -27.50
CA LYS A 303 -8.10 -7.77 -27.69
C LYS A 303 -7.18 -8.98 -27.46
N ASP A 304 -5.88 -8.78 -27.66
CA ASP A 304 -4.85 -9.80 -27.38
C ASP A 304 -4.62 -9.97 -25.87
N ASP A 305 -4.94 -8.95 -25.07
CA ASP A 305 -4.86 -9.01 -23.60
C ASP A 305 -6.14 -9.61 -22.99
N TRP A 306 -7.30 -9.24 -23.53
CA TRP A 306 -8.60 -9.81 -23.12
C TRP A 306 -9.61 -9.82 -24.26
N SER A 307 -10.14 -10.99 -24.58
CA SER A 307 -11.18 -11.17 -25.63
C SER A 307 -12.45 -11.89 -25.17
N SER A 308 -12.51 -12.29 -23.90
CA SER A 308 -13.63 -13.01 -23.27
C SER A 308 -14.70 -12.05 -22.73
N GLY A 309 -15.68 -12.60 -22.01
CA GLY A 309 -16.70 -11.83 -21.31
C GLY A 309 -16.08 -10.76 -20.39
N TYR A 310 -16.65 -9.56 -20.44
CA TYR A 310 -16.31 -8.47 -19.52
C TYR A 310 -17.60 -7.75 -19.11
N THR A 311 -17.57 -7.13 -17.93
CA THR A 311 -18.62 -6.28 -17.40
C THR A 311 -18.06 -4.90 -17.15
N THR A 312 -18.69 -3.89 -17.74
CA THR A 312 -18.32 -2.50 -17.47
C THR A 312 -18.94 -2.04 -16.15
N VAL A 313 -18.12 -1.41 -15.30
CA VAL A 313 -18.56 -0.81 -14.03
C VAL A 313 -18.37 0.71 -14.06
N SER A 314 -19.29 1.44 -13.44
CA SER A 314 -19.32 2.91 -13.42
C SER A 314 -18.88 3.53 -12.09
N GLY A 315 -18.79 2.74 -11.02
CA GLY A 315 -18.26 3.13 -9.72
C GLY A 315 -19.31 3.55 -8.71
N ALA A 316 -20.49 2.94 -8.81
CA ALA A 316 -21.57 2.99 -7.82
C ALA A 316 -22.12 1.59 -7.48
N GLU A 317 -21.61 0.55 -8.16
CA GLU A 317 -22.07 -0.82 -8.03
C GLU A 317 -21.45 -1.54 -6.83
N GLU A 318 -22.09 -2.64 -6.41
CA GLU A 318 -21.49 -3.64 -5.53
C GLU A 318 -21.21 -4.92 -6.32
N ILE A 319 -20.10 -5.58 -6.00
CA ILE A 319 -19.77 -6.93 -6.48
C ILE A 319 -19.75 -7.90 -5.28
N CYS A 320 -20.11 -9.15 -5.53
CA CYS A 320 -20.15 -10.20 -4.51
C CYS A 320 -19.10 -11.27 -4.79
N ILE A 321 -18.22 -11.53 -3.83
CA ILE A 321 -17.20 -12.58 -3.90
C ILE A 321 -17.44 -13.55 -2.76
N GLY A 322 -17.95 -14.75 -3.05
CA GLY A 322 -18.24 -15.78 -2.04
C GLY A 322 -19.05 -15.29 -0.82
N GLY A 323 -19.97 -14.33 -1.02
CA GLY A 323 -20.76 -13.71 0.05
C GLY A 323 -20.16 -12.43 0.66
N GLN A 324 -18.90 -12.12 0.37
CA GLN A 324 -18.26 -10.85 0.74
C GLN A 324 -18.64 -9.76 -0.26
N ARG A 325 -18.95 -8.56 0.24
CA ARG A 325 -19.31 -7.40 -0.59
C ARG A 325 -18.12 -6.49 -0.82
N LEU A 326 -17.93 -6.06 -2.07
CA LEU A 326 -17.03 -4.98 -2.43
C LEU A 326 -17.78 -3.89 -3.17
N ASN A 327 -17.56 -2.65 -2.75
CA ASN A 327 -18.16 -1.48 -3.39
C ASN A 327 -17.17 -0.95 -4.42
N VAL A 328 -17.62 -0.82 -5.66
CA VAL A 328 -16.84 -0.24 -6.74
C VAL A 328 -16.90 1.27 -6.64
N ILE A 329 -15.75 1.93 -6.62
CA ILE A 329 -15.65 3.37 -6.42
C ILE A 329 -14.97 4.02 -7.63
N PHE A 330 -15.70 4.87 -8.35
CA PHE A 330 -15.09 5.71 -9.38
C PHE A 330 -14.11 6.70 -8.75
N ALA A 331 -12.88 6.70 -9.22
CA ALA A 331 -11.75 7.40 -8.61
C ALA A 331 -10.85 8.08 -9.68
N PRO A 332 -11.41 8.93 -10.56
CA PRO A 332 -10.64 9.57 -11.60
C PRO A 332 -9.58 10.52 -11.01
N GLY A 333 -8.59 10.84 -11.82
CA GLY A 333 -7.51 11.75 -11.47
C GLY A 333 -6.17 11.20 -11.93
N HIS A 334 -5.86 9.95 -11.58
CA HIS A 334 -4.71 9.24 -12.13
C HIS A 334 -4.89 8.96 -13.64
N THR A 335 -6.04 8.39 -14.00
CA THR A 335 -6.57 8.29 -15.37
C THR A 335 -8.06 8.62 -15.36
N ASP A 336 -8.67 8.77 -16.53
CA ASP A 336 -10.12 8.99 -16.72
C ASP A 336 -10.98 7.73 -16.55
N GLY A 337 -10.37 6.59 -16.24
CA GLY A 337 -11.04 5.32 -16.00
C GLY A 337 -10.56 4.62 -14.72
N HIS A 338 -9.86 5.35 -13.85
CA HIS A 338 -9.34 4.80 -12.61
C HIS A 338 -10.48 4.47 -11.63
N MET A 339 -10.38 3.28 -11.04
CA MET A 339 -11.35 2.73 -10.11
C MET A 339 -10.66 2.20 -8.85
N ALA A 340 -11.36 2.26 -7.73
CA ALA A 340 -10.97 1.68 -6.45
C ALA A 340 -12.03 0.68 -5.98
N LEU A 341 -11.65 -0.24 -5.07
CA LEU A 341 -12.55 -1.19 -4.45
C LEU A 341 -12.52 -1.03 -2.93
N LEU A 342 -13.69 -0.81 -2.32
CA LEU A 342 -13.83 -0.84 -0.87
C LEU A 342 -14.34 -2.21 -0.45
N HIS A 343 -13.54 -2.92 0.33
CA HIS A 343 -13.96 -4.17 0.96
C HIS A 343 -14.86 -3.86 2.16
N ALA A 344 -16.15 -4.21 2.08
CA ALA A 344 -17.16 -3.68 2.99
C ALA A 344 -16.99 -4.13 4.45
N SER A 345 -16.53 -5.36 4.68
CA SER A 345 -16.45 -5.95 6.01
C SER A 345 -15.23 -5.43 6.81
N THR A 346 -14.08 -5.31 6.13
CA THR A 346 -12.84 -4.79 6.74
C THR A 346 -12.68 -3.28 6.60
N HIS A 347 -13.59 -2.62 5.86
CA HIS A 347 -13.54 -1.21 5.49
C HIS A 347 -12.17 -0.77 4.92
N SER A 348 -11.53 -1.66 4.16
CA SER A 348 -10.23 -1.42 3.54
C SER A 348 -10.40 -0.99 2.09
N LEU A 349 -9.68 0.04 1.68
CA LEU A 349 -9.77 0.59 0.34
C LEU A 349 -8.56 0.15 -0.49
N ILE A 350 -8.80 -0.68 -1.49
CA ILE A 350 -7.88 -0.98 -2.58
C ILE A 350 -7.87 0.23 -3.51
N VAL A 351 -6.80 1.02 -3.43
CA VAL A 351 -6.78 2.40 -3.93
C VAL A 351 -6.17 2.54 -5.33
N GLY A 352 -5.70 1.44 -5.92
CA GLY A 352 -5.01 1.48 -7.21
C GLY A 352 -3.78 2.40 -7.15
N ASP A 353 -3.56 3.13 -8.24
CA ASP A 353 -2.49 4.14 -8.37
C ASP A 353 -2.86 5.56 -7.93
N HIS A 354 -4.02 5.76 -7.31
CA HIS A 354 -4.36 7.07 -6.76
C HIS A 354 -3.40 7.47 -5.62
N CYS A 355 -2.91 6.49 -4.86
CA CYS A 355 -1.82 6.63 -3.89
C CYS A 355 -0.88 5.43 -3.97
N VAL A 356 0.41 5.68 -3.81
CA VAL A 356 1.46 4.66 -3.69
C VAL A 356 2.14 4.73 -2.32
N GLY A 357 2.74 3.62 -1.89
CA GLY A 357 3.32 3.48 -0.54
C GLY A 357 4.56 4.32 -0.27
N GLN A 358 5.19 4.89 -1.30
CA GLN A 358 6.30 5.82 -1.19
C GLN A 358 6.35 6.78 -2.37
N GLY A 359 6.59 8.07 -2.09
CA GLY A 359 6.66 9.11 -3.10
C GLY A 359 5.30 9.71 -3.40
N SER A 360 5.03 9.99 -4.67
CA SER A 360 3.78 10.58 -5.14
C SER A 360 3.32 9.84 -6.39
N ALA A 361 2.01 9.74 -6.58
CA ALA A 361 1.39 9.13 -7.74
C ALA A 361 1.65 10.00 -8.98
N LEU A 362 1.93 9.39 -10.11
CA LEU A 362 1.90 10.08 -11.40
C LEU A 362 0.43 10.26 -11.80
N LEU A 363 0.06 11.33 -12.50
CA LEU A 363 -1.24 11.39 -13.19
C LEU A 363 -0.98 11.41 -14.69
N ASP A 364 -1.63 10.53 -15.43
CA ASP A 364 -1.39 10.33 -16.84
C ASP A 364 -2.21 11.30 -17.69
N VAL A 365 -1.56 12.41 -18.08
CA VAL A 365 -2.13 13.46 -18.93
C VAL A 365 -2.67 12.91 -20.25
N ASN A 366 -2.07 11.85 -20.79
CA ASN A 366 -2.46 11.27 -22.07
C ASN A 366 -3.68 10.34 -21.96
N SER A 367 -4.01 9.93 -20.74
CA SER A 367 -5.17 9.10 -20.42
C SER A 367 -6.19 9.83 -19.54
N GLY A 368 -6.28 11.16 -19.69
CA GLY A 368 -7.28 12.00 -19.03
C GLY A 368 -7.06 12.27 -17.54
N GLY A 369 -5.89 11.93 -17.00
CA GLY A 369 -5.50 12.30 -15.65
C GLY A 369 -5.48 13.82 -15.48
N ASN A 370 -6.00 14.33 -14.35
CA ASN A 370 -6.13 15.76 -14.07
C ASN A 370 -6.17 16.05 -12.57
N MET A 371 -5.75 17.26 -12.16
CA MET A 371 -5.69 17.61 -10.73
C MET A 371 -7.06 17.79 -10.10
N LYS A 372 -8.05 18.30 -10.84
CA LYS A 372 -9.40 18.54 -10.29
C LYS A 372 -9.98 17.24 -9.76
N ASP A 373 -10.06 16.24 -10.61
CA ASP A 373 -10.59 14.92 -10.27
C ASP A 373 -9.72 14.26 -9.19
N TYR A 374 -8.39 14.42 -9.25
CA TYR A 374 -7.50 13.91 -8.21
C TYR A 374 -7.81 14.50 -6.82
N PHE A 375 -7.99 15.81 -6.72
CA PHE A 375 -8.38 16.47 -5.47
C PHE A 375 -9.76 15.97 -4.99
N GLU A 376 -10.76 15.97 -5.87
CA GLU A 376 -12.12 15.51 -5.55
C GLU A 376 -12.15 14.06 -5.08
N THR A 377 -11.45 13.15 -5.78
CA THR A 377 -11.29 11.74 -5.40
C THR A 377 -10.57 11.60 -4.06
N THR A 378 -9.53 12.39 -3.80
CA THR A 378 -8.82 12.34 -2.51
C THR A 378 -9.72 12.75 -1.35
N TYR A 379 -10.53 13.80 -1.50
CA TYR A 379 -11.53 14.19 -0.50
C TYR A 379 -12.66 13.15 -0.35
N LYS A 380 -13.05 12.49 -1.44
CA LYS A 380 -14.00 11.38 -1.41
C LYS A 380 -13.44 10.23 -0.55
N PHE A 381 -12.17 9.87 -0.69
CA PHE A 381 -11.53 8.85 0.14
C PHE A 381 -11.36 9.26 1.60
N LEU A 382 -11.04 10.54 1.88
CA LEU A 382 -11.02 11.07 3.24
C LEU A 382 -12.39 10.94 3.92
N LYS A 383 -13.47 11.27 3.21
CA LYS A 383 -14.86 11.12 3.70
C LYS A 383 -15.25 9.66 3.89
N LEU A 384 -14.75 8.77 3.03
CA LEU A 384 -14.97 7.32 3.15
C LEU A 384 -14.32 6.76 4.43
N SER A 385 -13.25 7.42 4.91
CA SER A 385 -12.56 7.07 6.16
C SER A 385 -12.19 5.58 6.25
N PRO A 386 -11.49 5.03 5.23
CA PRO A 386 -11.10 3.62 5.24
C PRO A 386 -10.21 3.30 6.45
N HIS A 387 -10.21 2.05 6.90
CA HIS A 387 -9.36 1.61 8.02
C HIS A 387 -7.93 1.30 7.61
N ALA A 388 -7.75 0.91 6.34
CA ALA A 388 -6.46 0.74 5.69
C ALA A 388 -6.55 1.15 4.22
N LEU A 389 -5.44 1.65 3.67
CA LEU A 389 -5.27 1.86 2.24
C LEU A 389 -4.33 0.78 1.68
N ILE A 390 -4.79 0.10 0.64
CA ILE A 390 -4.04 -0.95 -0.06
C ILE A 390 -3.65 -0.40 -1.45
N PRO A 391 -2.43 0.14 -1.60
CA PRO A 391 -1.94 0.60 -2.90
C PRO A 391 -1.51 -0.57 -3.77
N MET A 392 -1.44 -0.34 -5.08
CA MET A 392 -0.86 -1.32 -6.01
C MET A 392 0.66 -1.31 -6.02
N HIS A 393 1.28 -0.28 -5.43
CA HIS A 393 2.73 -0.21 -5.28
C HIS A 393 3.09 0.16 -3.84
N GLY A 394 3.88 -0.68 -3.19
CA GLY A 394 4.30 -0.52 -1.79
C GLY A 394 3.40 -1.25 -0.79
N ARG A 395 3.63 -0.98 0.51
CA ARG A 395 2.95 -1.68 1.62
C ARG A 395 1.56 -1.10 1.88
N VAL A 396 0.72 -1.91 2.54
CA VAL A 396 -0.53 -1.45 3.14
C VAL A 396 -0.25 -0.29 4.11
N ASN A 397 -1.03 0.78 3.99
CA ASN A 397 -0.91 1.94 4.85
C ASN A 397 -1.96 1.92 5.97
N MET A 398 -1.46 2.03 7.20
CA MET A 398 -2.25 2.00 8.44
C MET A 398 -2.62 3.39 8.97
N TRP A 399 -2.36 4.47 8.23
CA TRP A 399 -2.69 5.84 8.60
C TRP A 399 -3.32 6.55 7.39
N PRO A 400 -4.48 6.05 6.93
CA PRO A 400 -5.01 6.38 5.63
C PRO A 400 -5.38 7.85 5.48
N LYS A 401 -5.98 8.47 6.50
CA LYS A 401 -6.28 9.91 6.45
C LYS A 401 -5.01 10.74 6.42
N HIS A 402 -4.04 10.40 7.28
CA HIS A 402 -2.75 11.07 7.27
C HIS A 402 -2.04 10.95 5.90
N LEU A 403 -2.04 9.77 5.27
CA LEU A 403 -1.46 9.60 3.94
C LEU A 403 -2.15 10.49 2.90
N LEU A 404 -3.49 10.45 2.81
CA LEU A 404 -4.27 11.22 1.85
C LEU A 404 -4.07 12.74 2.05
N CYS A 405 -4.07 13.22 3.30
CA CYS A 405 -3.74 14.61 3.63
C CYS A 405 -2.31 14.99 3.22
N GLY A 406 -1.35 14.08 3.40
CA GLY A 406 0.03 14.28 2.93
C GLY A 406 0.10 14.48 1.41
N TYR A 407 -0.69 13.72 0.64
CA TYR A 407 -0.81 13.90 -0.80
C TYR A 407 -1.42 15.25 -1.18
N LEU A 408 -2.53 15.65 -0.53
CA LEU A 408 -3.15 16.98 -0.73
C LEU A 408 -2.15 18.11 -0.46
N LYS A 409 -1.47 18.05 0.69
CA LYS A 409 -0.46 19.04 1.09
C LYS A 409 0.68 19.11 0.08
N ASN A 410 1.21 17.97 -0.37
CA ASN A 410 2.28 17.92 -1.35
C ASN A 410 1.86 18.58 -2.69
N ARG A 411 0.64 18.30 -3.17
CA ARG A 411 0.10 18.91 -4.39
C ARG A 411 -0.11 20.41 -4.25
N ARG A 412 -0.69 20.91 -3.14
CA ARG A 412 -0.83 22.35 -2.90
C ARG A 412 0.51 23.07 -2.73
N SER A 413 1.50 22.41 -2.12
CA SER A 413 2.86 22.93 -2.05
C SER A 413 3.46 23.07 -3.45
N ARG A 414 3.20 22.12 -4.35
CA ARG A 414 3.63 22.18 -5.75
C ARG A 414 2.98 23.34 -6.49
N GLU A 415 1.67 23.54 -6.34
CA GLU A 415 0.95 24.70 -6.90
C GLU A 415 1.58 26.01 -6.45
N SER A 416 1.89 26.13 -5.16
CA SER A 416 2.54 27.31 -4.58
C SER A 416 3.90 27.57 -5.22
N SER A 417 4.71 26.53 -5.46
CA SER A 417 6.01 26.67 -6.13
C SER A 417 5.87 27.08 -7.60
N ILE A 418 4.88 26.54 -8.31
CA ILE A 418 4.59 26.89 -9.71
C ILE A 418 4.14 28.34 -9.83
N LEU A 419 3.20 28.78 -8.98
CA LEU A 419 2.75 30.18 -8.96
C LEU A 419 3.91 31.14 -8.70
N LYS A 420 4.76 30.85 -7.70
CA LYS A 420 5.96 31.65 -7.43
C LYS A 420 6.92 31.72 -8.63
N ALA A 421 7.06 30.63 -9.38
CA ALA A 421 7.88 30.61 -10.59
C ALA A 421 7.29 31.57 -11.65
N ILE A 422 5.98 31.50 -11.90
CA ILE A 422 5.27 32.34 -12.85
C ILE A 422 5.32 33.82 -12.44
N GLU A 423 5.04 34.14 -11.18
CA GLU A 423 5.11 35.52 -10.63
C GLU A 423 6.50 36.14 -10.75
N SER A 424 7.53 35.31 -10.83
CA SER A 424 8.90 35.76 -11.04
C SER A 424 9.30 35.84 -12.52
N GLY A 425 8.35 35.75 -13.45
CA GLY A 425 8.56 35.89 -14.90
C GLY A 425 8.79 34.59 -15.67
N SER A 426 8.49 33.41 -15.13
CA SER A 426 8.50 32.16 -15.93
C SER A 426 7.28 32.09 -16.84
N GLU A 427 7.50 32.03 -18.17
CA GLU A 427 6.42 32.02 -19.16
C GLU A 427 6.22 30.64 -19.82
N THR A 428 7.27 29.82 -19.93
CA THR A 428 7.20 28.52 -20.62
C THR A 428 7.23 27.35 -19.66
N LEU A 429 6.80 26.17 -20.13
CA LEU A 429 6.90 24.92 -19.36
C LEU A 429 8.34 24.61 -18.95
N PHE A 430 9.31 24.90 -19.82
CA PHE A 430 10.73 24.75 -19.51
C PHE A 430 11.17 25.64 -18.35
N ASP A 431 10.79 26.92 -18.36
CA ASP A 431 11.16 27.87 -17.30
C ASP A 431 10.60 27.45 -15.96
N ILE A 432 9.32 27.06 -15.93
CA ILE A 432 8.63 26.63 -14.72
C ILE A 432 9.24 25.34 -14.18
N VAL A 433 9.51 24.34 -15.04
CA VAL A 433 10.17 23.09 -14.61
C VAL A 433 11.58 23.38 -14.09
N ALA A 434 12.38 24.13 -14.84
CA ALA A 434 13.76 24.45 -14.46
C ALA A 434 13.85 25.17 -13.12
N LYS A 435 12.87 26.02 -12.81
CA LYS A 435 12.79 26.74 -11.53
C LYS A 435 12.19 25.90 -10.40
N THR A 436 11.13 25.15 -10.67
CA THR A 436 10.39 24.37 -9.67
C THR A 436 11.10 23.06 -9.30
N TYR A 437 11.90 22.52 -10.21
CA TYR A 437 12.62 21.24 -10.08
C TYR A 437 14.13 21.43 -10.24
N CYS A 438 14.67 22.60 -9.86
CA CYS A 438 16.10 22.93 -10.03
C CYS A 438 17.03 21.91 -9.35
N ASP A 439 16.61 21.35 -8.22
CA ASP A 439 17.38 20.38 -7.43
C ASP A 439 17.12 18.92 -7.84
N VAL A 440 16.25 18.70 -8.83
CA VAL A 440 15.92 17.36 -9.33
C VAL A 440 16.76 17.06 -10.56
N ASN A 441 17.27 15.82 -10.64
CA ASN A 441 18.04 15.35 -11.78
C ASN A 441 17.27 15.62 -13.10
N PRO A 442 17.89 16.28 -14.11
CA PRO A 442 17.25 16.58 -15.38
C PRO A 442 16.62 15.40 -16.12
N SER A 443 17.09 14.18 -15.87
CA SER A 443 16.47 12.96 -16.43
C SER A 443 15.02 12.74 -15.97
N LEU A 444 14.62 13.35 -14.84
CA LEU A 444 13.25 13.30 -14.32
C LEU A 444 12.41 14.52 -14.71
N TRP A 445 12.96 15.45 -15.50
CA TRP A 445 12.22 16.66 -15.89
C TRP A 445 11.08 16.40 -16.86
N VAL A 446 11.14 15.33 -17.66
CA VAL A 446 10.03 14.95 -18.54
C VAL A 446 8.80 14.51 -17.72
N PRO A 447 8.90 13.56 -16.76
CA PRO A 447 7.80 13.29 -15.83
C PRO A 447 7.37 14.52 -15.01
N ALA A 448 8.32 15.36 -14.59
CA ALA A 448 8.01 16.59 -13.86
C ALA A 448 7.18 17.58 -14.69
N SER A 449 7.43 17.67 -15.99
CA SER A 449 6.72 18.59 -16.88
C SER A 449 5.24 18.25 -17.02
N TRP A 450 4.91 16.95 -17.03
CA TRP A 450 3.53 16.50 -16.98
C TRP A 450 2.84 16.97 -15.71
N ASN A 451 3.52 16.86 -14.56
CA ASN A 451 2.96 17.36 -13.30
C ASN A 451 2.78 18.88 -13.29
N VAL A 452 3.72 19.66 -13.83
CA VAL A 452 3.57 21.12 -13.98
C VAL A 452 2.37 21.45 -14.85
N ARG A 453 2.24 20.80 -16.02
CA ARG A 453 1.12 21.02 -16.93
C ARG A 453 -0.23 20.83 -16.24
N LEU A 454 -0.40 19.72 -15.52
CA LEU A 454 -1.64 19.41 -14.79
C LEU A 454 -1.99 20.48 -13.75
N HIS A 455 -0.99 20.99 -13.03
CA HIS A 455 -1.20 22.06 -12.05
C HIS A 455 -1.53 23.40 -12.71
N VAL A 456 -0.84 23.77 -13.79
CA VAL A 456 -1.14 25.03 -14.52
C VAL A 456 -2.54 24.99 -15.11
N GLU A 457 -2.94 23.88 -15.72
CA GLU A 457 -4.30 23.70 -16.25
C GLU A 457 -5.36 23.85 -15.14
N TYR A 458 -5.13 23.27 -13.97
CA TYR A 458 -6.05 23.38 -12.84
C TYR A 458 -6.10 24.78 -12.22
N LEU A 459 -4.95 25.44 -12.07
CA LEU A 459 -4.87 26.83 -11.62
C LEU A 459 -5.58 27.78 -12.61
N ALA A 460 -5.50 27.50 -13.92
CA ALA A 460 -6.24 28.24 -14.93
C ALA A 460 -7.76 28.07 -14.76
N GLN A 461 -8.23 26.84 -14.55
CA GLN A 461 -9.66 26.56 -14.29
C GLN A 461 -10.17 27.28 -13.04
N GLN A 462 -9.32 27.42 -12.02
CA GLN A 462 -9.63 28.15 -10.79
C GLN A 462 -9.47 29.68 -10.92
N GLN A 463 -9.03 30.20 -12.07
CA GLN A 463 -8.71 31.61 -12.28
C GLN A 463 -7.66 32.16 -11.29
N LYS A 464 -6.69 31.30 -10.91
CA LYS A 464 -5.61 31.63 -9.95
C LYS A 464 -4.28 31.99 -10.61
N LEU A 465 -4.16 31.84 -11.92
CA LEU A 465 -2.96 32.28 -12.64
C LEU A 465 -2.88 33.82 -12.68
N PRO A 466 -1.68 34.42 -12.65
CA PRO A 466 -1.49 35.85 -12.86
C PRO A 466 -2.16 36.34 -14.16
N LYS A 467 -2.71 37.56 -14.15
CA LYS A 467 -3.52 38.09 -15.27
C LYS A 467 -2.73 38.27 -16.57
N ASP A 468 -1.43 38.49 -16.46
CA ASP A 468 -0.47 38.68 -17.53
C ASP A 468 0.16 37.38 -18.03
N PHE A 469 -0.12 36.24 -17.37
CA PHE A 469 0.39 34.95 -17.82
C PHE A 469 -0.34 34.47 -19.07
N SER A 470 0.39 34.30 -20.18
CA SER A 470 -0.14 33.80 -21.44
C SER A 470 -0.24 32.27 -21.43
N LEU A 471 -1.46 31.75 -21.22
CA LEU A 471 -1.72 30.31 -21.30
C LEU A 471 -1.47 29.75 -22.72
N GLU A 472 -1.68 30.57 -23.75
CA GLU A 472 -1.36 30.20 -25.14
C GLU A 472 0.14 29.96 -25.33
N ASN A 473 0.99 30.87 -24.83
CA ASN A 473 2.45 30.72 -24.89
C ASN A 473 2.90 29.46 -24.12
N PHE A 474 2.37 29.26 -22.91
CA PHE A 474 2.64 28.06 -22.11
C PHE A 474 2.26 26.77 -22.86
N ASN A 475 1.05 26.70 -23.42
CA ASN A 475 0.57 25.53 -24.16
C ASN A 475 1.39 25.25 -25.41
N CYS A 476 1.75 26.28 -26.19
CA CYS A 476 2.65 26.14 -27.33
C CYS A 476 4.02 25.56 -26.90
N SER A 477 4.54 25.99 -25.75
CA SER A 477 5.82 25.49 -25.23
C SER A 477 5.82 24.04 -24.76
N CYS A 478 4.63 23.42 -24.57
CA CYS A 478 4.52 22.04 -24.12
C CYS A 478 4.96 21.04 -25.22
N VAL A 479 4.76 21.39 -26.49
CA VAL A 479 5.05 20.51 -27.64
C VAL A 479 6.56 20.28 -27.79
N ASP A 480 7.36 21.34 -27.61
CA ASP A 480 8.81 21.30 -27.85
C ASP A 480 9.64 20.97 -26.59
N PHE A 481 8.97 20.58 -25.49
CA PHE A 481 9.64 20.44 -24.20
C PHE A 481 10.72 19.34 -24.21
N ALA A 482 10.40 18.17 -24.78
CA ALA A 482 11.33 17.03 -24.82
C ALA A 482 12.61 17.38 -25.59
N ASP A 483 12.47 18.08 -26.71
CA ASP A 483 13.59 18.51 -27.55
C ASP A 483 14.49 19.51 -26.81
N LYS A 484 13.89 20.49 -26.12
CA LYS A 484 14.64 21.47 -25.30
C LYS A 484 15.42 20.84 -24.16
N VAL A 485 14.87 19.82 -23.49
CA VAL A 485 15.59 19.09 -22.45
C VAL A 485 16.75 18.31 -23.04
N GLY A 486 16.54 17.63 -24.18
CA GLY A 486 17.59 16.91 -24.92
C GLY A 486 18.76 17.82 -25.33
N SER A 487 18.48 19.00 -25.86
CA SER A 487 19.49 19.99 -26.24
C SER A 487 20.24 20.59 -25.04
N ASN A 488 19.58 20.78 -23.89
CA ASN A 488 20.24 21.31 -22.68
C ASN A 488 21.12 20.27 -21.97
N ILE A 489 20.72 19.00 -21.96
CA ILE A 489 21.54 17.91 -21.41
C ILE A 489 22.79 17.70 -22.28
N SER A 490 22.67 17.81 -23.61
CA SER A 490 23.81 17.70 -24.51
C SER A 490 24.75 18.92 -24.41
N GLY A 491 24.23 20.13 -24.22
CA GLY A 491 25.01 21.35 -24.00
C GLY A 491 25.77 21.38 -22.66
N ARG A 492 25.22 20.79 -21.58
CA ARG A 492 25.87 20.72 -20.26
C ARG A 492 26.99 19.68 -20.15
N ARG A 493 27.24 18.84 -21.16
CA ARG A 493 28.43 17.96 -21.18
C ARG A 493 29.75 18.73 -21.37
N ALA A 494 29.70 20.02 -21.72
CA ALA A 494 30.86 20.90 -21.79
C ALA A 494 31.08 21.66 -20.46
N GLY A 495 31.52 20.95 -19.43
CA GLY A 495 32.12 21.54 -18.23
C GLY A 495 31.24 21.56 -16.98
N PHE A 496 31.48 20.64 -16.05
CA PHE A 496 31.62 20.87 -14.59
C PHE A 496 32.17 19.57 -13.93
N PRO A 497 32.93 19.66 -12.82
CA PRO A 497 33.58 18.53 -12.17
C PRO A 497 32.60 17.76 -11.26
N HIS A 498 32.92 16.48 -11.03
CA HIS A 498 32.11 15.51 -10.30
C HIS A 498 31.66 15.98 -8.90
N ALA A 499 30.34 16.02 -8.67
CA ALA A 499 29.75 16.01 -7.33
C ALA A 499 29.42 14.56 -6.93
N LYS A 500 29.79 14.20 -5.70
CA LYS A 500 29.70 12.85 -5.11
C LYS A 500 28.24 12.45 -4.83
N VAL A 501 28.02 11.15 -5.00
CA VAL A 501 26.81 10.33 -4.82
C VAL A 501 26.17 10.48 -3.46
#